data_AF-A0A7S2KT08-F1
#
_entry.id   AF-A0A7S2KT08-F1
#
_cell.length_a   1.000
_cell.length_b   1.000
_cell.length_c   1.000
_cell.angle_alpha   90.00
_cell.angle_beta   90.00
_cell.angle_gamma   90.00
#
_symmetry.space_group_name_H-M   'P 1'
#
loop_
_entity.id
_entity.type
_entity.pdbx_description
1 polymer ?
#
loop_
_entity_poly.entity_id
_entity_poly.type
_entity_poly.pdbx_seq_one_letter_code
_entity_poly.pdbx_strand_id
1 'polypeptide(L)'
;YHAQRNAQDAALRQYFSDNSVPMSLALRIRHFLQQSICSSQSRKRWCDVDLLSELPEVLQMELRYEVFCRPVARHPFFHMYSELNPVAMRAICHKAIEELTIVVGQATFGNGHAADR
;
A
#
# COMPACT_ATOMS: atom_id res chain seq x y z
N TYR A 1 8.80 -22.68 -9.04
CA TYR A 1 7.92 -21.65 -8.44
C TYR A 1 6.44 -22.07 -8.44
N HIS A 2 5.85 -22.47 -9.58
CA HIS A 2 4.42 -22.85 -9.66
C HIS A 2 4.00 -24.08 -8.83
N ALA A 3 4.86 -25.11 -8.72
CA ALA A 3 4.55 -26.33 -7.96
C ALA A 3 4.37 -26.09 -6.45
N GLN A 4 5.22 -25.24 -5.86
CA GLN A 4 5.16 -24.92 -4.43
C GLN A 4 3.91 -24.10 -4.07
N ARG A 5 3.41 -23.28 -5.01
CA ARG A 5 2.17 -22.52 -4.84
C ARG A 5 0.93 -23.41 -4.87
N ASN A 6 0.88 -24.37 -5.79
CA ASN A 6 -0.23 -25.33 -5.85
C ASN A 6 -0.31 -26.17 -4.57
N ALA A 7 0.83 -26.50 -3.97
CA ALA A 7 0.89 -27.18 -2.68
C ALA A 7 0.32 -26.31 -1.54
N GLN A 8 0.64 -25.01 -1.51
CA GLN A 8 0.10 -24.07 -0.51
C GLN A 8 -1.42 -23.85 -0.68
N ASP A 9 -1.91 -23.73 -1.91
CA ASP A 9 -3.36 -23.62 -2.19
C ASP A 9 -4.13 -24.90 -1.84
N ALA A 10 -3.49 -26.08 -1.90
CA ALA A 10 -4.06 -27.33 -1.44
C ALA A 10 -4.12 -27.39 0.10
N ALA A 11 -3.05 -27.01 0.77
CA ALA A 11 -3.00 -26.93 2.24
C ALA A 11 -4.03 -25.94 2.80
N LEU A 12 -4.21 -24.77 2.18
CA LEU A 12 -5.21 -23.78 2.58
C LEU A 12 -6.65 -24.33 2.48
N ARG A 13 -6.94 -25.09 1.41
CA ARG A 13 -8.26 -25.73 1.23
C ARG A 13 -8.51 -26.79 2.29
N GLN A 14 -7.50 -27.60 2.60
CA GLN A 14 -7.58 -28.60 3.66
C GLN A 14 -7.84 -27.94 5.02
N TYR A 15 -7.09 -26.88 5.35
CA TYR A 15 -7.29 -26.13 6.59
C TYR A 15 -8.72 -25.58 6.74
N PHE A 16 -9.31 -25.02 5.67
CA PHE A 16 -10.69 -24.53 5.72
C PHE A 16 -11.71 -25.66 5.90
N SER A 17 -11.47 -26.81 5.27
CA SER A 17 -12.31 -28.00 5.42
C SER A 17 -12.25 -28.54 6.85
N ASP A 18 -11.04 -28.70 7.39
CA ASP A 18 -10.81 -29.27 8.72
C ASP A 18 -11.39 -28.39 9.83
N ASN A 19 -11.37 -27.07 9.65
CA ASN A 19 -11.89 -26.09 10.63
C ASN A 19 -13.33 -25.65 10.34
N SER A 20 -14.04 -26.28 9.38
CA SER A 20 -15.43 -25.95 9.02
C SER A 20 -15.64 -24.45 8.76
N VAL A 21 -14.68 -23.80 8.10
CA VAL A 21 -14.73 -22.38 7.81
C VAL A 21 -15.89 -22.10 6.85
N PRO A 22 -16.77 -21.12 7.13
CA PRO A 22 -17.86 -20.78 6.22
C PRO A 22 -17.35 -20.48 4.81
N MET A 23 -18.01 -21.04 3.80
CA MET A 23 -17.60 -20.89 2.40
C MET A 23 -17.44 -19.43 1.97
N SER A 24 -18.30 -18.54 2.49
CA SER A 24 -18.23 -17.10 2.25
C SER A 24 -16.93 -16.47 2.77
N LEU A 25 -16.45 -16.90 3.93
CA LEU A 25 -15.18 -16.44 4.50
C LEU A 25 -13.98 -17.06 3.76
N ALA A 26 -14.03 -18.36 3.48
CA ALA A 26 -12.99 -19.06 2.72
C ALA A 26 -12.78 -18.45 1.33
N LEU A 27 -13.87 -18.09 0.63
CA LEU A 27 -13.82 -17.40 -0.67
C LEU A 27 -13.22 -16.00 -0.56
N ARG A 28 -13.62 -15.20 0.44
CA ARG A 28 -13.04 -13.87 0.68
C ARG A 28 -11.54 -13.94 0.92
N ILE A 29 -11.08 -14.88 1.75
CA ILE A 29 -9.66 -15.07 2.05
C ILE A 29 -8.90 -15.50 0.79
N ARG A 30 -9.42 -16.47 0.01
CA ARG A 30 -8.78 -16.88 -1.24
C ARG A 30 -8.68 -15.74 -2.25
N HIS A 31 -9.75 -14.97 -2.41
CA HIS A 31 -9.75 -13.82 -3.32
C HIS A 31 -8.73 -12.77 -2.89
N PHE A 32 -8.66 -12.45 -1.59
CA PHE A 32 -7.67 -11.53 -1.04
C PHE A 32 -6.23 -12.00 -1.32
N LEU A 33 -5.93 -13.28 -1.05
CA LEU A 33 -4.61 -13.86 -1.32
C LEU A 33 -4.26 -13.85 -2.81
N GLN A 34 -5.20 -14.17 -3.70
CA GLN A 34 -4.98 -14.12 -5.15
C GLN A 34 -4.75 -12.69 -5.66
N GLN A 35 -5.50 -11.72 -5.15
CA GLN A 35 -5.39 -10.33 -5.57
C GLN A 35 -4.06 -9.70 -5.16
N SER A 36 -3.55 -10.03 -3.96
CA SER A 36 -2.21 -9.62 -3.51
C SER A 36 -1.09 -10.09 -4.45
N ILE A 37 -1.33 -11.16 -5.21
CA ILE A 37 -0.37 -11.76 -6.14
C ILE A 37 -0.48 -11.15 -7.55
N CYS A 38 -1.68 -10.81 -8.02
CA CYS A 38 -1.83 -10.06 -9.29
C CYS A 38 -1.32 -8.62 -9.16
N SER A 39 -1.35 -8.03 -7.95
CA SER A 39 -0.74 -6.73 -7.68
C SER A 39 0.80 -6.75 -7.66
N SER A 40 1.47 -7.89 -7.88
CA SER A 40 2.94 -7.93 -8.04
C SER A 40 3.45 -7.18 -9.29
N GLN A 41 2.56 -6.76 -10.20
CA GLN A 41 2.84 -5.79 -11.27
C GLN A 41 2.49 -4.33 -10.90
N SER A 42 2.07 -4.07 -9.66
CA SER A 42 1.78 -2.73 -9.17
C SER A 42 3.07 -1.91 -9.05
N ARG A 43 2.92 -0.58 -9.11
CA ARG A 43 3.98 0.37 -8.82
C ARG A 43 4.62 0.01 -7.48
N LYS A 44 5.95 -0.23 -7.48
CA LYS A 44 6.71 -0.44 -6.25
C LYS A 44 6.56 0.78 -5.35
N ARG A 45 6.33 0.56 -4.06
CA ARG A 45 6.31 1.65 -3.08
C ARG A 45 7.74 2.07 -2.77
N TRP A 46 7.87 3.27 -2.24
CA TRP A 46 9.11 3.82 -1.70
C TRP A 46 9.77 2.84 -0.71
N CYS A 47 8.99 2.30 0.22
CA CYS A 47 9.49 1.37 1.25
C CYS A 47 9.85 -0.02 0.70
N ASP A 48 9.47 -0.35 -0.54
CA ASP A 48 9.82 -1.64 -1.17
C ASP A 48 11.16 -1.54 -1.95
N VAL A 49 11.83 -0.39 -1.95
CA VAL A 49 13.08 -0.15 -2.69
C VAL A 49 14.18 0.32 -1.74
N ASP A 50 14.93 -0.64 -1.20
CA ASP A 50 15.98 -0.39 -0.19
C ASP A 50 17.04 0.63 -0.65
N LEU A 51 17.40 0.63 -1.94
CA LEU A 51 18.37 1.57 -2.51
C LEU A 51 17.96 3.05 -2.36
N LEU A 52 16.67 3.34 -2.25
CA LEU A 52 16.21 4.73 -2.04
C LEU A 52 16.58 5.25 -0.65
N SER A 53 16.75 4.35 0.34
CA SER A 53 17.17 4.72 1.69
C SER A 53 18.67 5.05 1.77
N GLU A 54 19.47 4.57 0.82
CA GLU A 54 20.91 4.84 0.73
C GLU A 54 21.21 6.22 0.14
N LEU A 55 20.23 6.87 -0.50
CA LEU A 55 20.40 8.20 -1.07
C LEU A 55 20.61 9.25 0.04
N PRO A 56 21.44 10.28 -0.19
CA PRO A 56 21.48 11.47 0.66
C PRO A 56 20.09 12.07 0.89
N GLU A 57 19.83 12.61 2.08
CA GLU A 57 18.52 13.15 2.48
C GLU A 57 17.98 14.18 1.47
N VAL A 58 18.85 15.05 0.93
CA VAL A 58 18.47 16.05 -0.07
C VAL A 58 17.90 15.40 -1.34
N LEU A 59 18.54 14.33 -1.84
CA LEU A 59 18.07 13.59 -3.02
C LEU A 59 16.80 12.79 -2.72
N GLN A 60 16.65 12.26 -1.51
CA GLN A 60 15.40 11.64 -1.08
C GLN A 60 14.25 12.66 -1.06
N MET A 61 14.49 13.87 -0.55
CA MET A 61 13.51 14.95 -0.53
C MET A 61 13.06 15.37 -1.93
N GLU A 62 14.01 15.57 -2.85
CA GLU A 62 13.71 15.93 -4.25
C GLU A 62 12.90 14.84 -4.94
N LEU A 63 13.32 13.58 -4.82
CA LEU A 63 12.61 12.47 -5.44
C LEU A 63 11.20 12.28 -4.86
N ARG A 64 11.05 12.36 -3.54
CA ARG A 64 9.72 12.28 -2.90
C ARG A 64 8.82 13.44 -3.32
N TYR A 65 9.37 14.64 -3.48
CA TYR A 65 8.59 15.77 -3.98
C TYR A 65 8.09 15.52 -5.41
N GLU A 66 8.95 15.09 -6.33
CA GLU A 66 8.54 14.81 -7.73
C GLU A 66 7.48 13.70 -7.83
N VAL A 67 7.60 12.68 -6.99
CA VAL A 67 6.70 11.54 -6.97
C VAL A 67 5.35 11.88 -6.31
N PHE A 68 5.35 12.57 -5.18
CA PHE A 68 4.15 12.79 -4.36
C PHE A 68 3.46 14.13 -4.59
N CYS A 69 4.16 15.17 -5.05
CA CYS A 69 3.56 16.50 -5.19
C CYS A 69 2.40 16.48 -6.19
N ARG A 70 2.57 15.89 -7.38
CA ARG A 70 1.51 15.84 -8.41
C ARG A 70 0.22 15.18 -7.93
N PRO A 71 0.21 13.95 -7.37
CA PRO A 71 -1.04 13.33 -6.92
C PRO A 71 -1.68 14.11 -5.77
N VAL A 72 -0.88 14.67 -4.86
CA VAL A 72 -1.37 15.42 -3.70
C VAL A 72 -1.95 16.78 -4.10
N ALA A 73 -1.28 17.49 -5.01
CA ALA A 73 -1.71 18.77 -5.56
C ALA A 73 -2.92 18.65 -6.51
N ARG A 74 -3.46 17.45 -6.76
CA ARG A 74 -4.82 17.32 -7.34
C ARG A 74 -5.88 17.81 -6.36
N HIS A 75 -5.60 17.78 -5.07
CA HIS A 75 -6.49 18.34 -4.06
C HIS A 75 -6.30 19.86 -4.00
N PRO A 76 -7.38 20.67 -4.10
CA PRO A 76 -7.28 22.13 -4.22
C PRO A 76 -6.47 22.80 -3.11
N PHE A 77 -6.59 22.31 -1.87
CA PHE A 77 -5.81 22.82 -0.75
C PHE A 77 -4.30 22.68 -0.99
N PHE A 78 -3.84 21.50 -1.39
CA PHE A 78 -2.42 21.25 -1.58
C PHE A 78 -1.87 21.90 -2.85
N HIS A 79 -2.71 22.09 -3.87
CA HIS A 79 -2.36 22.89 -5.03
C HIS A 79 -2.00 24.32 -4.63
N MET A 80 -2.91 25.03 -3.96
CA MET A 80 -2.65 26.39 -3.50
C MET A 80 -1.50 26.43 -2.50
N TYR A 81 -1.42 25.44 -1.60
CA TYR A 81 -0.34 25.38 -0.62
C TYR A 81 1.03 25.19 -1.27
N SER A 82 1.12 24.40 -2.35
CA SER A 82 2.38 24.22 -3.10
C SER A 82 2.87 25.49 -3.77
N GLU A 83 1.95 26.36 -4.20
CA GLU A 83 2.27 27.65 -4.83
C GLU A 83 2.68 28.69 -3.78
N LEU A 84 1.98 28.73 -2.65
CA LEU A 84 2.25 29.66 -1.56
C LEU A 84 3.50 29.31 -0.76
N ASN A 85 3.77 28.02 -0.54
CA ASN A 85 4.89 27.56 0.26
C ASN A 85 5.50 26.25 -0.27
N PRO A 86 6.33 26.32 -1.33
CA PRO A 86 6.95 25.13 -1.93
C PRO A 86 7.92 24.42 -0.98
N VAL A 87 8.54 25.14 -0.04
CA VAL A 87 9.44 24.54 0.97
C VAL A 87 8.66 23.64 1.93
N ALA A 88 7.52 24.12 2.44
CA ALA A 88 6.66 23.32 3.29
C ALA A 88 6.03 22.14 2.54
N MET A 89 5.67 22.32 1.27
CA MET A 89 5.16 21.22 0.44
C MET A 89 6.21 20.11 0.24
N ARG A 90 7.48 20.45 0.06
CA ARG A 90 8.58 19.46 0.05
C ARG A 90 8.67 18.71 1.38
N ALA A 91 8.56 19.42 2.51
CA ALA A 91 8.57 18.79 3.83
C ALA A 91 7.38 17.83 4.02
N ILE A 92 6.17 18.20 3.56
CA ILE A 92 4.99 17.32 3.57
C ILE A 92 5.25 16.07 2.74
N CYS A 93 5.70 16.21 1.49
CA CYS A 93 5.98 15.08 0.60
C CYS A 93 7.05 14.13 1.15
N HIS A 94 8.03 14.66 1.88
CA HIS A 94 9.11 13.86 2.45
C HIS A 94 8.76 13.24 3.81
N LYS A 95 8.05 13.95 4.70
CA LYS A 95 7.88 13.56 6.11
C LYS A 95 6.47 13.10 6.49
N ALA A 96 5.43 13.56 5.80
CA ALA A 96 4.04 13.35 6.21
C ALA A 96 3.29 12.31 5.36
N ILE A 97 3.78 12.01 4.16
CA ILE A 97 3.09 11.13 3.22
C ILE A 97 3.68 9.72 3.29
N GLU A 98 2.82 8.72 3.42
CA GLU A 98 3.20 7.30 3.33
C GLU A 98 2.37 6.58 2.27
N GLU A 99 2.95 5.57 1.64
CA GLU A 99 2.27 4.77 0.62
C GLU A 99 1.67 3.51 1.22
N LEU A 100 0.34 3.41 1.17
CA LEU A 100 -0.41 2.24 1.60
C LEU A 100 -0.97 1.49 0.39
N THR A 101 -0.79 0.17 0.38
CA THR A 101 -1.45 -0.72 -0.58
C THR A 101 -2.63 -1.37 0.12
N ILE A 102 -3.82 -1.14 -0.41
CA ILE A 102 -5.07 -1.69 0.12
C ILE A 102 -5.60 -2.70 -0.89
N VAL A 103 -5.86 -3.92 -0.42
CA VAL A 103 -6.48 -4.96 -1.24
C VAL A 103 -8.00 -4.70 -1.30
N VAL A 104 -8.61 -4.95 -2.46
CA VAL A 104 -10.06 -4.72 -2.62
C VAL A 104 -10.82 -5.58 -1.62
N GLY A 105 -11.70 -4.94 -0.85
CA GLY A 105 -12.48 -5.59 0.22
C GLY A 105 -11.81 -5.59 1.60
N GLN A 106 -10.61 -5.03 1.73
CA GLN A 106 -10.01 -4.71 3.04
C GLN A 106 -10.60 -3.39 3.55
N ALA A 107 -11.09 -3.38 4.80
CA ALA A 107 -11.52 -2.14 5.44
C ALA A 107 -10.28 -1.32 5.85
N THR A 108 -10.23 -0.05 5.46
CA THR A 108 -9.18 0.89 5.90
C THR A 108 -9.48 1.46 7.28
N PHE A 109 -10.76 1.69 7.58
CA PHE A 109 -11.22 2.17 8.86
C PHE A 109 -12.28 1.22 9.42
N GLY A 110 -12.14 0.87 10.70
CA GLY A 110 -13.11 0.06 11.43
C GLY A 110 -13.93 0.93 12.38
N ASN A 111 -15.24 0.68 12.46
CA ASN A 111 -16.08 1.38 13.43
C ASN A 111 -15.54 1.17 14.86
N GLY A 112 -15.46 2.25 15.64
CA GLY A 112 -14.97 2.23 17.02
C GLY A 112 -13.45 2.05 17.18
N HIS A 113 -12.69 1.96 16.09
CA HIS A 113 -11.23 1.92 16.15
C HIS A 113 -10.66 3.34 16.06
N ALA A 114 -9.53 3.57 16.73
CA ALA A 114 -8.77 4.80 16.52
C ALA A 114 -8.31 4.87 15.05
N ALA A 115 -8.32 6.08 14.50
CA ALA A 115 -7.78 6.37 13.17
C ALA A 115 -6.37 6.94 13.34
N ASP A 116 -5.47 6.12 13.89
CA ASP A 116 -4.10 6.50 14.23
C ASP A 116 -3.11 6.26 13.07
N ARG A 117 -3.54 5.64 11.95
CA ARG A 117 -2.81 5.56 10.68
C ARG A 117 -3.74 5.43 9.48
#